data_AF-A0A962YCF1-F1
#
_entry.id   AF-A0A962YCF1-F1
#
_cell.length_a   1.000
_cell.length_b   1.000
_cell.length_c   1.000
_cell.angle_alpha   90.00
_cell.angle_beta   90.00
_cell.angle_gamma   90.00
#
_symmetry.space_group_name_H-M   'P 1'
#
loop_
_entity.id
_entity.type
_entity.pdbx_description
1 polymer ?
#
loop_
_entity_poly.entity_id
_entity_poly.type
_entity_poly.pdbx_seq_one_letter_code
_entity_poly.pdbx_strand_id
1 'polypeptide(L)'
;MAQARKVIITCAVTGSIHTPSMSPHLPVSAEEIADAAVGAAEAGAAIIHLHARNEEDGRPDQTPEGFGRFLPRIKQRCDAVLNLTTGGGPGMLVAERVRPALQFKPEVA
;
A
#
# COMPACT_ATOMS: atom_id res chain seq x y z
N MET A 1 -11.54 36.88 1.83
CA MET A 1 -10.54 35.87 1.43
C MET A 1 -11.25 34.54 1.32
N ALA A 2 -11.19 33.82 0.20
CA ALA A 2 -11.73 32.47 0.12
C ALA A 2 -10.91 31.54 1.05
N GLN A 3 -11.57 30.77 1.90
CA GLN A 3 -10.89 29.79 2.77
C GLN A 3 -10.09 28.82 1.90
N ALA A 4 -8.78 28.72 2.13
CA ALA A 4 -7.96 27.73 1.44
C ALA A 4 -8.50 26.33 1.76
N ARG A 5 -8.97 25.61 0.73
CA ARG A 5 -9.50 24.26 0.87
C ARG A 5 -8.34 23.30 1.12
N LYS A 6 -8.52 22.36 2.05
CA LYS A 6 -7.57 21.27 2.27
C LYS A 6 -7.52 20.38 1.01
N VAL A 7 -6.32 20.00 0.60
CA VAL A 7 -6.07 19.12 -0.54
C VAL A 7 -5.68 17.75 -0.01
N ILE A 8 -6.26 16.69 -0.57
CA ILE A 8 -5.92 15.30 -0.22
C ILE A 8 -4.76 14.87 -1.11
N ILE A 9 -3.65 14.48 -0.49
CA ILE A 9 -2.52 13.86 -1.17
C ILE A 9 -2.58 12.36 -0.88
N THR A 10 -2.63 11.56 -1.95
CA THR A 10 -2.51 10.10 -1.87
C THR A 10 -1.14 9.67 -2.37
N CYS A 11 -0.45 8.81 -1.62
CA CYS A 11 0.82 8.23 -2.06
C CYS A 11 0.65 6.72 -2.32
N ALA A 12 0.96 6.27 -3.54
CA ALA A 12 0.99 4.85 -3.89
C ALA A 12 2.43 4.34 -3.84
N VAL A 13 2.76 3.58 -2.80
CA VAL A 13 4.17 3.38 -2.40
C VAL A 13 4.93 2.35 -3.23
N THR A 14 4.25 1.40 -3.90
CA THR A 14 4.95 0.36 -4.69
C THR A 14 4.17 -0.16 -5.91
N GLY A 15 2.85 -0.37 -5.77
CA GLY A 15 2.01 -0.88 -6.85
C GLY A 15 2.39 -2.30 -7.31
N SER A 16 1.97 -2.67 -8.52
CA SER A 16 2.22 -3.99 -9.13
C SER A 16 2.77 -3.92 -10.57
N ILE A 17 3.00 -2.72 -11.10
CA ILE A 17 3.45 -2.51 -12.48
C ILE A 17 4.98 -2.49 -12.57
N HIS A 18 5.65 -1.65 -11.77
CA HIS A 18 7.11 -1.62 -11.74
C HIS A 18 7.67 -2.91 -11.10
N THR A 19 8.84 -3.33 -11.57
CA THR A 19 9.58 -4.51 -11.08
C THR A 19 10.88 -4.09 -10.38
N PRO A 20 11.43 -4.92 -9.47
CA PRO A 20 12.65 -4.57 -8.74
C PRO A 20 13.85 -4.23 -9.64
N SER A 21 13.93 -4.86 -10.82
CA SER A 21 14.98 -4.57 -11.81
C SER A 21 14.92 -3.16 -12.41
N MET A 22 13.80 -2.45 -12.28
CA MET A 22 13.62 -1.10 -12.83
C MET A 22 14.16 -0.01 -11.89
N SER A 23 14.20 -0.27 -10.58
CA SER A 23 14.68 0.69 -9.58
C SER A 23 15.07 -0.01 -8.29
N PRO A 24 16.25 0.30 -7.71
CA PRO A 24 16.64 -0.20 -6.38
C PRO A 24 15.83 0.46 -5.26
N HIS A 25 15.00 1.47 -5.57
CA HIS A 25 14.17 2.19 -4.59
C HIS A 25 12.72 1.73 -4.59
N LEU A 26 12.36 0.71 -5.36
CA LEU A 26 11.02 0.13 -5.32
C LEU A 26 10.85 -0.65 -4.00
N PRO A 27 9.91 -0.28 -3.11
CA PRO A 27 9.71 -1.02 -1.86
C PRO A 27 9.18 -2.42 -2.15
N VAL A 28 9.84 -3.44 -1.62
CA VAL A 28 9.50 -4.86 -1.84
C VAL A 28 9.15 -5.54 -0.53
N SER A 29 10.01 -5.47 0.48
CA SER A 29 9.77 -6.14 1.76
C SER A 29 8.64 -5.47 2.55
N ALA A 30 8.03 -6.19 3.49
CA ALA A 30 7.01 -5.60 4.36
C ALA A 30 7.56 -4.42 5.18
N GLU A 31 8.85 -4.46 5.56
CA GLU A 31 9.51 -3.36 6.27
C GLU A 31 9.68 -2.14 5.37
N GLU A 32 10.20 -2.31 4.15
CA GLU A 32 10.36 -1.22 3.18
C GLU A 32 9.01 -0.57 2.82
N ILE A 33 7.96 -1.38 2.63
CA ILE A 33 6.61 -0.88 2.34
C ILE A 33 6.07 -0.08 3.54
N ALA A 34 6.27 -0.57 4.77
CA ALA A 34 5.84 0.14 5.98
C ALA A 34 6.59 1.47 6.16
N ASP A 35 7.91 1.47 5.98
CA ASP A 35 8.73 2.67 6.09
C ASP A 35 8.40 3.70 5.01
N ALA A 36 8.20 3.26 3.76
CA ALA A 36 7.78 4.13 2.68
C ALA A 36 6.40 4.76 2.93
N ALA A 37 5.45 3.98 3.48
CA ALA A 37 4.13 4.46 3.85
C ALA A 37 4.18 5.51 4.98
N VAL A 38 4.93 5.23 6.04
CA VAL A 38 5.09 6.15 7.18
C VAL A 38 5.81 7.42 6.74
N GLY A 39 6.91 7.31 6.01
CA GLY A 39 7.63 8.48 5.49
C GLY A 39 6.77 9.35 4.56
N ALA A 40 5.93 8.73 3.73
CA ALA A 40 4.96 9.48 2.91
C ALA A 40 3.91 10.20 3.74
N ALA A 41 3.40 9.57 4.81
CA ALA A 41 2.45 10.18 5.73
C ALA A 41 3.08 11.37 6.49
N GLU A 42 4.30 11.20 7.01
CA GLU A 42 5.08 12.27 7.67
C GLU A 42 5.35 13.45 6.73
N ALA A 43 5.52 13.19 5.43
CA ALA A 43 5.65 14.22 4.40
C ALA A 43 4.33 14.91 4.00
N GLY A 44 3.18 14.46 4.52
CA GLY A 44 1.87 15.09 4.34
C GLY A 44 0.87 14.32 3.48
N ALA A 45 1.14 13.06 3.12
CA ALA A 45 0.13 12.21 2.49
C ALA A 45 -0.98 11.85 3.49
N ALA A 46 -2.23 12.18 3.14
CA ALA A 46 -3.39 11.88 3.97
C ALA A 46 -3.92 10.44 3.76
N ILE A 47 -3.60 9.85 2.61
CA ILE A 47 -4.01 8.49 2.23
C ILE A 47 -2.80 7.75 1.66
N ILE A 48 -2.60 6.50 2.07
CA ILE A 48 -1.58 5.61 1.50
C ILE A 48 -2.26 4.49 0.73
N HIS A 49 -1.95 4.37 -0.56
CA HIS A 49 -2.41 3.30 -1.43
C HIS A 49 -1.42 2.13 -1.41
N LEU A 50 -1.92 0.94 -1.07
CA LEU A 50 -1.09 -0.19 -0.66
C LEU A 50 -1.28 -1.41 -1.56
N HIS A 51 -0.14 -2.03 -1.88
CA HIS A 51 0.01 -3.34 -2.51
C HIS A 51 1.03 -4.13 -1.68
N ALA A 52 0.86 -5.45 -1.60
CA ALA A 52 1.89 -6.33 -1.07
C ALA A 52 2.74 -6.93 -2.20
N ARG A 53 3.96 -7.32 -1.86
CA ARG A 53 4.90 -8.03 -2.74
C ARG A 53 5.48 -9.23 -2.00
N ASN A 54 5.91 -10.22 -2.76
CA ASN A 54 6.71 -11.31 -2.23
C ASN A 54 8.11 -10.77 -1.87
N GLU A 55 8.59 -11.06 -0.68
CA GLU A 55 9.84 -10.50 -0.17
C GLU A 55 11.09 -11.10 -0.83
N GLU A 56 11.00 -12.31 -1.39
CA GLU A 56 12.13 -13.01 -2.01
C GLU A 56 12.41 -12.50 -3.43
N ASP A 57 11.35 -12.19 -4.20
CA ASP A 57 11.48 -11.88 -5.63
C ASP A 57 10.75 -10.61 -6.11
N GLY A 58 9.98 -9.95 -5.23
CA GLY A 58 9.27 -8.72 -5.52
C GLY A 58 8.03 -8.86 -6.41
N ARG A 59 7.61 -10.09 -6.75
CA ARG A 59 6.37 -10.30 -7.51
C ARG A 59 5.15 -9.80 -6.70
N PRO A 60 4.08 -9.31 -7.36
CA PRO A 60 2.86 -8.92 -6.66
C PRO A 60 2.30 -10.06 -5.81
N ASP A 61 1.97 -9.77 -4.55
CA ASP A 61 1.35 -10.70 -3.61
C ASP A 61 -0.01 -10.10 -3.18
N GLN A 62 -1.09 -10.86 -3.37
CA GLN A 62 -2.44 -10.42 -3.02
C GLN A 62 -3.07 -11.27 -1.92
N THR A 63 -2.25 -12.05 -1.21
CA THR A 63 -2.68 -12.81 -0.04
C THR A 63 -2.92 -11.87 1.14
N PRO A 64 -3.95 -12.10 1.98
CA PRO A 64 -4.12 -11.33 3.21
C PRO A 64 -2.89 -11.39 4.13
N GLU A 65 -2.17 -12.51 4.15
CA GLU A 65 -0.93 -12.68 4.89
C GLU A 65 0.15 -11.68 4.42
N GLY A 66 0.26 -11.44 3.11
CA GLY A 66 1.15 -10.44 2.55
C GLY A 66 0.91 -9.03 3.09
N PHE A 67 -0.35 -8.61 3.17
CA PHE A 67 -0.73 -7.32 3.75
C PHE A 67 -0.57 -7.31 5.28
N GLY A 68 -0.89 -8.42 5.94
CA GLY A 68 -0.81 -8.56 7.40
C GLY A 68 0.58 -8.32 7.97
N ARG A 69 1.64 -8.49 7.18
CA ARG A 69 3.03 -8.24 7.59
C ARG A 69 3.35 -6.76 7.81
N PHE A 70 2.69 -5.83 7.12
CA PHE A 70 2.99 -4.39 7.20
C PHE A 70 1.84 -3.51 7.72
N LEU A 71 0.57 -3.89 7.54
CA LEU A 71 -0.56 -3.04 7.97
C LEU A 71 -0.53 -2.66 9.46
N PRO A 72 -0.24 -3.58 10.41
CA PRO A 72 -0.14 -3.21 11.82
C PRO A 72 1.00 -2.23 12.10
N ARG A 73 2.13 -2.37 11.38
CA ARG A 73 3.31 -1.51 11.54
C ARG A 73 3.02 -0.07 11.11
N ILE A 74 2.33 0.11 9.99
CA ILE A 74 1.92 1.43 9.50
C ILE A 74 0.94 2.06 10.49
N LYS A 75 -0.11 1.33 10.89
CA LYS A 75 -1.15 1.83 11.81
C LYS A 75 -0.63 2.19 13.20
N GLN A 76 0.46 1.56 13.65
CA GLN A 76 1.11 1.91 14.92
C GLN A 76 1.96 3.19 14.82
N ARG A 77 2.30 3.65 13.62
CA ARG A 77 3.28 4.72 13.38
C ARG A 77 2.70 5.98 12.74
N CYS A 78 1.55 5.90 12.06
CA CYS A 78 0.86 7.08 11.53
C CYS A 78 -0.66 6.88 11.43
N ASP A 79 -1.38 8.01 11.34
CA ASP A 79 -2.84 8.08 11.25
C ASP A 79 -3.37 8.27 9.81
N ALA A 80 -2.53 8.03 8.79
CA ALA A 80 -2.96 8.14 7.41
C ALA A 80 -3.99 7.05 7.06
N VAL A 81 -4.97 7.40 6.22
CA VAL A 81 -5.99 6.46 5.75
C VAL A 81 -5.31 5.36 4.93
N LEU A 82 -5.59 4.11 5.27
CA LEU A 82 -5.05 2.96 4.54
C LEU A 82 -6.02 2.53 3.44
N ASN A 83 -5.58 2.66 2.19
CA ASN A 83 -6.31 2.28 1.00
C ASN A 83 -5.73 0.97 0.42
N LEU A 84 -6.48 -0.13 0.50
CA LEU A 84 -6.00 -1.44 0.02
C LEU A 84 -6.48 -1.72 -1.39
N THR A 85 -5.55 -2.00 -2.28
CA THR A 85 -5.89 -2.38 -3.66
C THR A 85 -6.84 -3.57 -3.73
N THR A 86 -7.89 -3.43 -4.54
CA THR A 86 -8.65 -4.55 -5.12
C THR A 86 -8.22 -4.84 -6.56
N GLY A 87 -7.14 -4.22 -7.04
CA GLY A 87 -6.50 -4.44 -8.34
C GLY A 87 -5.49 -5.59 -8.31
N GLY A 88 -4.67 -5.66 -7.26
CA GLY A 88 -3.59 -6.65 -7.15
C GLY A 88 -2.60 -6.61 -8.31
N GLY A 89 -2.13 -7.78 -8.73
CA GLY A 89 -1.26 -7.98 -9.89
C GLY A 89 -2.03 -8.29 -11.19
N PRO A 90 -1.47 -7.95 -12.36
CA PRO A 90 -2.05 -8.34 -13.65
C PRO A 90 -2.29 -9.86 -13.73
N GLY A 91 -3.47 -10.26 -14.22
CA GLY A 91 -3.82 -11.68 -14.41
C GLY A 91 -4.43 -12.36 -13.17
N MET A 92 -4.46 -11.72 -12.00
CA MET A 92 -5.12 -12.27 -10.81
C MET A 92 -6.65 -12.26 -10.97
N LEU A 93 -7.31 -13.29 -10.42
CA LEU A 93 -8.76 -13.39 -10.43
C LEU A 93 -9.37 -12.38 -9.45
N VAL A 94 -10.57 -11.87 -9.76
CA VAL A 94 -11.29 -10.94 -8.88
C VAL A 94 -11.46 -11.53 -7.46
N ALA A 95 -11.80 -12.82 -7.37
CA ALA A 95 -11.98 -13.52 -6.10
C ALA A 95 -10.71 -13.63 -5.25
N GLU A 96 -9.53 -13.50 -5.86
CA GLU A 96 -8.24 -13.42 -5.15
C GLU A 96 -7.99 -11.96 -4.75
N ARG A 97 -8.19 -11.04 -5.69
CA ARG A 97 -7.89 -9.61 -5.53
C ARG A 97 -8.63 -8.94 -4.39
N VAL A 98 -9.88 -9.33 -4.14
CA VAL A 98 -10.71 -8.73 -3.09
C VAL A 98 -10.39 -9.26 -1.67
N ARG A 99 -9.64 -10.36 -1.53
CA ARG A 99 -9.45 -11.03 -0.23
C ARG A 99 -8.85 -10.13 0.85
N PRO A 100 -7.77 -9.36 0.59
CA PRO A 100 -7.21 -8.50 1.62
C PRO A 100 -8.22 -7.45 2.12
N ALA A 101 -8.95 -6.82 1.21
CA ALA A 101 -9.98 -5.83 1.58
C ALA A 101 -11.11 -6.47 2.40
N LEU A 102 -11.58 -7.67 2.03
CA LEU A 102 -12.62 -8.39 2.78
C LEU A 102 -12.16 -8.78 4.19
N GLN A 103 -10.90 -9.20 4.34
CA GLN A 103 -10.35 -9.62 5.63
C GLN A 103 -10.08 -8.44 6.56
N PHE A 104 -9.40 -7.40 6.07
CA PHE A 104 -8.95 -6.28 6.90
C PHE A 104 -9.99 -5.18 7.03
N LYS A 105 -11.02 -5.14 6.18
CA LYS A 105 -12.11 -4.15 6.19
C LYS A 105 -11.55 -2.71 6.30
N PRO A 106 -10.68 -2.30 5.35
CA PRO A 106 -10.02 -1.01 5.42
C PRO A 106 -11.01 0.14 5.27
N GLU A 107 -10.56 1.34 5.58
CA GLU A 107 -11.33 2.58 5.41
C GLU A 107 -11.64 2.86 3.92
N VAL A 108 -10.72 2.48 3.02
CA VAL A 108 -10.84 2.62 1.56
C VAL A 108 -10.26 1.37 0.86
N ALA A 109 -10.83 0.96 -0.28
CA ALA A 109 -10.33 -0.13 -1.13
C ALA A 109 -10.70 0.03 -2.62
#